data_AF-A0A444K0P8-F1
#
_entry.id   AF-A0A444K0P8-F1
#
_cell.length_a   1.000
_cell.length_b   1.000
_cell.length_c   1.000
_cell.angle_alpha   90.00
_cell.angle_beta   90.00
_cell.angle_gamma   90.00
#
_symmetry.space_group_name_H-M   'P 1'
#
loop_
_entity.id
_entity.type
_entity.pdbx_description
1 polymer ?
#
loop_
_entity_poly.entity_id
_entity_poly.type
_entity_poly.pdbx_seq_one_letter_code
_entity_poly.pdbx_strand_id
1 'polypeptide(L)'
;MLAFEARRSFALTLDGLFERQLRIWARIHVPEDRRAGIATVEINKLVRGTGLRHGLDLETGQVRATIEELHLLGNAVRHGDGGSLTKLRDRAPHLWRYADNTVAAKSEEHAILSEGIQLSDRDFARYVRAVTRFWGLADREPGAVVDVPY
;
A
#
# COMPACT_ATOMS: atom_id res chain seq x y z
N MET A 1 16.07 -8.84 -14.16
CA MET A 1 15.54 -7.47 -14.03
C MET A 1 14.08 -7.35 -14.44
N LEU A 2 13.68 -7.72 -15.68
CA LEU A 2 12.28 -7.58 -16.16
C LEU A 2 11.21 -8.21 -15.25
N ALA A 3 11.48 -9.37 -14.63
CA ALA A 3 10.54 -10.02 -13.71
C ALA A 3 10.28 -9.20 -12.43
N PHE A 4 11.27 -8.46 -11.92
CA PHE A 4 11.06 -7.59 -10.77
C PHE A 4 10.29 -6.32 -11.14
N GLU A 5 10.48 -5.82 -12.36
CA GLU A 5 9.72 -4.67 -12.83
C GLU A 5 8.23 -5.01 -13.02
N ALA A 6 7.93 -6.19 -13.56
CA ALA A 6 6.56 -6.68 -13.65
C ALA A 6 5.90 -6.80 -12.27
N ARG A 7 6.65 -7.30 -11.27
CA ARG A 7 6.20 -7.39 -9.87
C ARG A 7 5.90 -6.00 -9.29
N ARG A 8 6.82 -5.04 -9.44
CA ARG A 8 6.60 -3.65 -8.99
C ARG A 8 5.38 -3.01 -9.65
N SER A 9 5.23 -3.19 -10.96
CA SER A 9 4.07 -2.73 -11.72
C SER A 9 2.76 -3.32 -11.23
N PHE A 10 2.76 -4.59 -10.82
CA PHE A 10 1.59 -5.23 -10.21
C PHE A 10 1.26 -4.61 -8.85
N ALA A 11 2.26 -4.41 -7.98
CA ALA A 11 2.05 -3.75 -6.69
C ALA A 11 1.53 -2.31 -6.84
N LEU A 12 2.08 -1.54 -7.77
CA LEU A 12 1.60 -0.22 -8.14
C LEU A 12 0.13 -0.23 -8.59
N THR A 13 -0.25 -1.23 -9.39
CA THR A 13 -1.63 -1.39 -9.86
C THR A 13 -2.57 -1.75 -8.71
N LEU A 14 -2.16 -2.65 -7.82
CA LEU A 14 -2.92 -3.03 -6.64
C LEU A 14 -3.15 -1.83 -5.70
N ASP A 15 -2.11 -1.05 -5.43
CA ASP A 15 -2.19 0.20 -4.65
C ASP A 15 -3.17 1.19 -5.30
N GLY A 16 -2.99 1.49 -6.59
CA GLY A 16 -3.84 2.44 -7.30
C GLY A 16 -5.32 2.01 -7.35
N LEU A 17 -5.58 0.71 -7.50
CA LEU A 17 -6.94 0.17 -7.46
C LEU A 17 -7.55 0.34 -6.06
N PHE A 18 -6.82 -0.05 -5.01
CA PHE A 18 -7.26 0.08 -3.63
C PHE A 18 -7.54 1.55 -3.28
N GLU A 19 -6.62 2.46 -3.59
CA GLU A 19 -6.79 3.89 -3.35
C GLU A 19 -8.05 4.43 -4.03
N ARG A 20 -8.27 4.09 -5.30
CA ARG A 20 -9.45 4.53 -6.05
C ARG A 20 -10.74 4.02 -5.39
N GLN A 21 -10.78 2.75 -5.02
CA GLN A 21 -11.93 2.14 -4.33
C GLN A 21 -12.18 2.81 -2.98
N LEU A 22 -11.13 3.04 -2.18
CA LEU A 22 -11.23 3.70 -0.88
C LEU A 22 -11.76 5.13 -1.00
N ARG A 23 -11.30 5.90 -1.98
CA ARG A 23 -11.80 7.26 -2.23
C ARG A 23 -13.27 7.26 -2.67
N ILE A 24 -13.69 6.31 -3.51
CA ILE A 24 -15.10 6.14 -3.87
C ILE A 24 -15.93 5.83 -2.63
N TRP A 25 -15.51 4.84 -1.84
CA TRP A 25 -16.21 4.40 -0.64
C TRP A 25 -16.26 5.48 0.45
N ALA A 26 -15.20 6.25 0.64
CA ALA A 26 -15.17 7.35 1.59
C ALA A 26 -16.13 8.48 1.19
N ARG A 27 -16.26 8.80 -0.11
CA ARG A 27 -17.16 9.85 -0.61
C ARG A 27 -18.62 9.56 -0.35
N ILE A 28 -19.06 8.30 -0.44
CA ILE A 28 -20.45 7.94 -0.18
C ILE A 28 -20.80 8.02 1.33
N HIS A 29 -19.80 7.99 2.21
CA HIS A 29 -19.96 8.02 3.66
C HIS A 29 -19.62 9.37 4.32
N VAL A 30 -19.47 10.44 3.53
CA VAL A 30 -19.35 11.82 4.04
C VAL A 30 -20.50 12.70 3.54
N PRO A 31 -20.86 13.75 4.31
CA PRO A 31 -21.74 14.82 3.83
C PRO A 31 -21.27 15.43 2.52
N GLU A 32 -22.22 15.94 1.74
CA GLU A 32 -22.01 16.40 0.36
C GLU A 32 -20.96 17.51 0.24
N ASP A 33 -20.99 18.48 1.15
CA ASP A 33 -20.04 19.59 1.26
C ASP A 33 -18.58 19.13 1.46
N ARG A 34 -18.38 17.91 1.98
CA ARG A 34 -17.05 17.32 2.23
C ARG A 34 -16.59 16.35 1.14
N ARG A 35 -17.42 16.00 0.17
CA ARG A 35 -17.10 14.98 -0.86
C ARG A 35 -15.91 15.37 -1.73
N ALA A 36 -15.82 16.63 -2.14
CA ALA A 36 -14.73 17.12 -3.00
C ALA A 36 -13.37 17.02 -2.30
N GLY A 37 -13.32 17.29 -0.99
CA GLY A 37 -12.10 17.24 -0.19
C GLY A 37 -11.48 15.84 -0.11
N ILE A 38 -12.26 14.77 -0.30
CA ILE A 38 -11.75 13.38 -0.23
C ILE A 38 -10.68 13.10 -1.28
N ALA A 39 -10.67 13.81 -2.41
CA ALA A 39 -9.69 13.59 -3.48
C ALA A 39 -8.25 13.93 -3.05
N THR A 40 -8.06 14.86 -2.11
CA THR A 40 -6.75 15.36 -1.68
C THR A 40 -6.32 14.83 -0.31
N VAL A 41 -7.17 14.06 0.38
CA VAL A 41 -6.80 13.46 1.66
C VAL A 41 -5.69 12.43 1.43
N GLU A 42 -4.62 12.55 2.23
CA GLU A 42 -3.55 11.56 2.35
C GLU A 42 -4.13 10.16 2.61
N ILE A 43 -3.70 9.16 1.84
CA ILE A 43 -4.35 7.84 1.88
C ILE A 43 -4.26 7.20 3.27
N ASN A 44 -3.15 7.39 4.00
CA ASN A 44 -2.98 6.82 5.33
C ASN A 44 -3.99 7.41 6.33
N LYS A 45 -4.27 8.71 6.18
CA LYS A 45 -5.33 9.38 6.96
C LYS A 45 -6.71 8.87 6.55
N LEU A 46 -6.91 8.58 5.27
CA LEU A 46 -8.17 8.05 4.75
C LEU A 46 -8.43 6.62 5.25
N VAL A 47 -7.44 5.72 5.19
CA VAL A 47 -7.52 4.34 5.71
C VAL A 47 -7.86 4.36 7.20
N ARG A 48 -7.10 5.12 8.00
CA ARG A 48 -7.34 5.22 9.45
C ARG A 48 -8.69 5.86 9.76
N GLY A 49 -9.01 6.97 9.11
CA GLY A 49 -10.23 7.73 9.38
C GLY A 49 -11.50 6.98 9.00
N THR A 50 -11.47 6.27 7.86
CA THR A 50 -12.59 5.42 7.44
C THR A 50 -12.70 4.17 8.32
N GLY A 51 -11.57 3.50 8.63
CA GLY A 51 -11.54 2.37 9.55
C GLY A 51 -12.16 2.69 10.91
N LEU A 52 -11.72 3.78 11.55
CA LEU A 52 -12.26 4.23 12.83
C LEU A 52 -13.76 4.55 12.76
N ARG A 53 -14.20 5.26 11.71
CA ARG A 53 -15.62 5.62 11.56
C ARG A 53 -16.52 4.41 11.40
N HIS A 54 -16.04 3.37 10.75
CA HIS A 54 -16.82 2.17 10.44
C HIS A 54 -16.59 1.01 11.42
N GLY A 55 -15.77 1.21 12.45
CA GLY A 55 -15.47 0.20 13.47
C GLY A 55 -14.62 -0.96 12.95
N LEU A 56 -13.78 -0.72 11.94
CA LEU A 56 -12.95 -1.76 11.34
C LEU A 56 -11.72 -2.01 12.23
N ASP A 57 -11.48 -3.29 12.59
CA ASP A 57 -10.24 -3.69 13.23
C ASP A 57 -9.12 -3.83 12.18
N LEU A 58 -8.37 -2.75 12.00
CA LEU A 58 -7.26 -2.70 11.05
C LEU A 58 -5.90 -3.09 11.68
N GLU A 59 -5.86 -3.39 12.98
CA GLU A 59 -4.62 -3.75 13.67
C GLU A 59 -4.43 -5.27 13.68
N THR A 60 -5.50 -6.06 13.82
CA THR A 60 -5.43 -7.51 13.65
C THR A 60 -4.96 -7.86 12.24
N GLY A 61 -3.90 -8.66 12.15
CA GLY A 61 -3.28 -9.01 10.87
C GLY A 61 -2.49 -7.87 10.23
N GLN A 62 -2.26 -6.76 10.94
CA GLN A 62 -1.48 -5.60 10.48
C GLN A 62 -2.01 -4.97 9.18
N VAL A 63 -3.34 -4.97 8.98
CA VAL A 63 -3.99 -4.48 7.75
C VAL A 63 -3.58 -3.04 7.45
N ARG A 64 -3.76 -2.13 8.42
CA ARG A 64 -3.38 -0.72 8.26
C ARG A 64 -1.90 -0.61 7.89
N ALA A 65 -1.04 -1.25 8.68
CA ALA A 65 0.39 -1.09 8.52
C ALA A 65 0.90 -1.62 7.17
N THR A 66 0.28 -2.69 6.66
CA THR A 66 0.60 -3.31 5.38
C THR A 66 0.10 -2.48 4.21
N ILE A 67 -1.10 -1.88 4.30
CA ILE A 67 -1.63 -0.97 3.27
C ILE A 67 -0.79 0.32 3.20
N GLU A 68 -0.39 0.88 4.35
CA GLU A 68 0.51 2.04 4.39
C GLU A 68 1.84 1.74 3.68
N GLU A 69 2.40 0.54 3.88
CA GLU A 69 3.62 0.09 3.19
C GLU A 69 3.40 -0.09 1.69
N LEU A 70 2.31 -0.74 1.28
CA LEU A 70 1.92 -0.92 -0.12
C LEU A 70 1.80 0.43 -0.85
N HIS A 71 1.26 1.45 -0.19
CA HIS A 71 1.13 2.77 -0.80
C HIS A 71 2.46 3.50 -0.96
N LEU A 72 3.36 3.39 0.02
CA LEU A 72 4.72 3.92 -0.11
C LEU A 72 5.46 3.23 -1.27
N LEU A 73 5.29 1.91 -1.40
CA LEU A 73 5.78 1.11 -2.52
C LEU A 73 5.20 1.58 -3.86
N GLY A 74 3.87 1.71 -3.97
CA GLY A 74 3.21 2.20 -5.18
C GLY A 74 3.76 3.57 -5.60
N ASN A 75 3.88 4.51 -4.66
CA ASN A 75 4.44 5.82 -4.96
C ASN A 75 5.92 5.78 -5.36
N ALA A 76 6.73 4.95 -4.71
CA ALA A 76 8.14 4.77 -5.07
C ALA A 76 8.30 4.17 -6.48
N VAL A 77 7.45 3.21 -6.86
CA VAL A 77 7.46 2.64 -8.22
C VAL A 77 6.97 3.66 -9.26
N ARG A 78 5.96 4.47 -8.93
CA ARG A 78 5.39 5.48 -9.86
C ARG A 78 6.32 6.67 -10.10
N HIS A 79 6.98 7.14 -9.05
CA HIS A 79 7.70 8.41 -9.06
C HIS A 79 9.22 8.26 -8.94
N GLY A 80 9.71 7.04 -8.67
CA GLY A 80 11.12 6.78 -8.44
C GLY A 80 11.60 7.24 -7.06
N ASP A 81 12.87 7.64 -7.02
CA ASP A 81 13.56 8.01 -5.79
C ASP A 81 13.05 9.35 -5.23
N GLY A 82 12.59 9.34 -3.98
CA GLY A 82 12.02 10.51 -3.31
C GLY A 82 11.48 10.20 -1.92
N GLY A 83 10.69 11.12 -1.34
CA GLY A 83 10.26 11.01 0.05
C GLY A 83 9.46 9.75 0.39
N SER A 84 8.72 9.18 -0.56
CA SER A 84 8.02 7.90 -0.37
C SER A 84 8.99 6.72 -0.30
N LEU A 85 10.05 6.73 -1.13
CA LEU A 85 11.10 5.72 -1.12
C LEU A 85 11.89 5.76 0.19
N THR A 86 12.27 6.95 0.67
CA THR A 86 12.98 7.10 1.96
C THR A 86 12.17 6.48 3.09
N LYS A 87 10.88 6.83 3.19
CA LYS A 87 9.97 6.25 4.20
C LYS A 87 9.80 4.74 4.04
N LEU A 88 9.74 4.26 2.79
CA LEU A 88 9.64 2.83 2.51
C LEU A 88 10.89 2.08 2.96
N ARG A 89 12.09 2.64 2.72
CA ARG A 89 13.36 2.05 3.13
C ARG A 89 13.45 1.89 4.64
N ASP A 90 13.04 2.92 5.38
CA ASP A 90 13.03 2.88 6.86
C ASP A 90 12.07 1.81 7.40
N ARG A 91 10.91 1.66 6.75
CA ARG A 91 9.83 0.79 7.23
C ARG A 91 9.93 -0.66 6.76
N ALA A 92 10.40 -0.85 5.53
CA ALA A 92 10.42 -2.13 4.83
C ALA A 92 11.80 -2.40 4.19
N PRO A 93 12.90 -2.39 4.97
CA PRO A 93 14.25 -2.61 4.43
C PRO A 93 14.40 -4.00 3.79
N HIS A 94 13.52 -4.95 4.14
CA HIS A 94 13.44 -6.27 3.54
C HIS A 94 13.11 -6.29 2.05
N LEU A 95 12.74 -5.16 1.44
CA LEU A 95 12.57 -5.03 -0.01
C LEU A 95 13.91 -4.87 -0.75
N TRP A 96 15.03 -4.64 -0.05
CA TRP A 96 16.37 -4.53 -0.63
C TRP A 96 17.33 -5.61 -0.11
N ARG A 97 16.84 -6.84 0.14
CA ARG A 97 17.66 -7.95 0.71
C ARG A 97 18.97 -8.25 -0.02
N TYR A 98 19.08 -7.90 -1.30
CA TYR A 98 20.26 -8.12 -2.11
C TYR A 98 21.33 -7.03 -1.94
N ALA A 99 20.97 -5.86 -1.42
CA ALA A 99 21.86 -4.72 -1.27
C ALA A 99 22.37 -4.67 0.16
N ASP A 100 23.68 -4.83 0.32
CA ASP A 100 24.34 -4.35 1.54
C ASP A 100 24.29 -2.81 1.59
N ASN A 101 24.74 -2.24 2.71
CA ASN A 101 24.74 -0.79 2.89
C ASN A 101 25.54 -0.04 1.81
N THR A 102 26.58 -0.67 1.24
CA THR A 102 27.43 -0.06 0.21
C THR A 102 26.72 -0.03 -1.15
N VAL A 103 26.07 -1.13 -1.53
CA VAL A 103 25.26 -1.22 -2.75
C VAL A 103 24.09 -0.23 -2.67
N ALA A 104 23.41 -0.19 -1.53
CA ALA A 104 22.28 0.71 -1.35
C ALA A 104 22.70 2.19 -1.40
N ALA A 105 23.83 2.57 -0.78
CA ALA A 105 24.35 3.94 -0.83
C ALA A 105 24.71 4.36 -2.27
N LYS A 106 25.32 3.47 -3.06
CA LYS A 106 25.60 3.73 -4.48
C LYS A 106 24.32 3.87 -5.30
N SER A 107 23.30 3.05 -5.03
CA SER A 107 22.01 3.18 -5.70
C SER A 107 21.33 4.52 -5.39
N GLU A 108 21.44 5.03 -4.17
CA GLU A 108 20.94 6.36 -3.80
C GLU A 108 21.71 7.48 -4.49
N GLU A 109 23.04 7.39 -4.57
CA GLU A 109 23.88 8.36 -5.29
C GLU A 109 23.45 8.49 -6.75
N HIS A 110 23.06 7.37 -7.37
CA HIS A 110 22.60 7.32 -8.75
C HIS A 110 21.09 7.50 -8.93
N ALA A 111 20.33 7.71 -7.86
CA ALA A 111 18.86 7.82 -7.88
C ALA A 111 18.14 6.62 -8.56
N ILE A 112 18.65 5.41 -8.35
CA ILE A 112 18.11 4.14 -8.89
C ILE A 112 17.72 3.16 -7.78
N LEU A 113 17.57 3.61 -6.54
CA LEU A 113 17.27 2.72 -5.42
C LEU A 113 15.87 2.10 -5.53
N SER A 114 14.90 2.84 -6.08
CA SER A 114 13.55 2.32 -6.40
C SER A 114 13.58 1.16 -7.41
N GLU A 115 14.46 1.23 -8.42
CA GLU A 115 14.70 0.15 -9.39
C GLU A 115 15.28 -1.12 -8.73
N GLY A 116 15.78 -0.97 -7.51
CA GLY A 116 16.30 -2.04 -6.69
C GLY A 116 15.24 -2.90 -6.00
N ILE A 117 14.01 -2.42 -5.82
CA ILE A 117 13.00 -3.08 -4.96
C ILE A 117 12.74 -4.54 -5.38
N GLN A 118 12.94 -5.51 -4.49
CA GLN A 118 12.68 -6.93 -4.78
C GLN A 118 11.47 -7.42 -3.99
N LEU A 119 10.37 -7.66 -4.70
CA LEU A 119 9.14 -8.21 -4.14
C LEU A 119 9.13 -9.74 -4.23
N SER A 120 9.01 -10.40 -3.08
CA SER A 120 8.80 -11.85 -3.01
C SER A 120 7.32 -12.22 -3.11
N ASP A 121 7.02 -13.50 -3.34
CA ASP A 121 5.64 -14.00 -3.36
C ASP A 121 4.94 -13.80 -2.01
N ARG A 122 5.72 -13.90 -0.92
CA ARG A 122 5.24 -13.63 0.44
C ARG A 122 4.82 -12.17 0.62
N ASP A 123 5.52 -11.23 0.00
CA ASP A 123 5.18 -9.81 0.07
C ASP A 123 3.87 -9.54 -0.68
N PHE A 124 3.70 -10.12 -1.88
CA PHE A 124 2.43 -10.05 -2.61
C PHE A 124 1.27 -10.65 -1.83
N ALA A 125 1.43 -11.86 -1.31
CA ALA A 125 0.39 -12.50 -0.52
C ALA A 125 0.01 -11.63 0.69
N ARG A 126 0.99 -10.99 1.35
CA ARG A 126 0.75 -10.06 2.45
C ARG A 126 -0.06 -8.83 2.01
N TYR A 127 0.31 -8.19 0.90
CA TYR A 127 -0.43 -7.04 0.39
C TYR A 127 -1.84 -7.39 -0.07
N VAL A 128 -2.01 -8.48 -0.81
CA VAL A 128 -3.32 -8.94 -1.28
C VAL A 128 -4.21 -9.31 -0.08
N ARG A 129 -3.70 -10.08 0.90
CA ARG A 129 -4.45 -10.38 2.13
C ARG A 129 -4.89 -9.12 2.86
N ALA A 130 -4.02 -8.11 3.00
CA ALA A 130 -4.39 -6.89 3.70
C ALA A 130 -5.48 -6.10 2.97
N VAL A 131 -5.38 -5.97 1.64
CA VAL A 131 -6.41 -5.31 0.82
C VAL A 131 -7.73 -6.07 0.87
N THR A 132 -7.71 -7.39 0.71
CA THR A 132 -8.90 -8.23 0.80
C THR A 132 -9.53 -8.14 2.18
N ARG A 133 -8.73 -8.26 3.26
CA ARG A 133 -9.21 -8.17 4.63
C ARG A 133 -9.81 -6.81 4.94
N PHE A 134 -9.22 -5.71 4.46
CA PHE A 134 -9.81 -4.38 4.60
C PHE A 134 -11.22 -4.35 4.02
N TRP A 135 -11.39 -4.83 2.79
CA TRP A 135 -12.70 -4.85 2.14
C TRP A 135 -13.66 -5.86 2.76
N GLY A 136 -13.19 -7.02 3.20
CA GLY A 136 -14.02 -7.99 3.92
C GLY A 136 -14.51 -7.49 5.28
N LEU A 137 -13.74 -6.65 5.97
CA LEU A 137 -14.18 -5.96 7.18
C LEU A 137 -15.17 -4.82 6.87
N ALA A 138 -14.99 -4.14 5.75
CA ALA A 138 -15.85 -3.04 5.32
C ALA A 138 -17.19 -3.54 4.73
N ASP A 139 -17.17 -4.72 4.13
CA ASP A 139 -18.35 -5.40 3.58
C ASP A 139 -19.19 -5.98 4.72
N ARG A 140 -20.48 -5.67 4.68
CA ARG A 140 -21.46 -6.11 5.69
C ARG A 140 -22.43 -7.14 5.14
N GLU A 141 -22.27 -7.55 3.88
CA GLU A 141 -23.14 -8.51 3.22
C GLU A 141 -22.82 -9.96 3.66
N PRO A 142 -23.82 -10.85 3.69
CA PRO A 142 -23.61 -12.26 3.97
C PRO A 142 -22.61 -12.89 2.98
N GLY A 143 -21.58 -13.55 3.51
CA GLY A 143 -20.53 -14.17 2.70
C GLY A 143 -19.31 -13.30 2.46
N ALA A 144 -19.23 -12.11 3.06
CA ALA A 144 -18.03 -11.29 3.08
C ALA A 144 -16.81 -12.10 3.59
N VAL A 145 -15.74 -12.13 2.79
CA VAL A 145 -14.54 -12.90 3.10
C VAL A 145 -13.51 -11.98 3.76
N VAL A 146 -13.29 -12.16 5.05
CA VAL A 146 -12.28 -11.41 5.84
C VAL A 146 -10.90 -12.05 5.71
N ASP A 147 -10.85 -13.38 5.73
CA ASP A 147 -9.62 -14.15 5.68
C ASP A 147 -9.59 -15.05 4.45
N VAL A 148 -8.52 -14.92 3.68
CA VAL A 148 -8.31 -15.62 2.42
C VAL A 148 -7.05 -16.50 2.50
N PRO A 149 -7.08 -17.71 1.92
CA PRO A 149 -6.12 -18.78 2.25
C PRO A 149 -4.75 -18.67 1.54
N TYR A 150 -4.46 -17.56 0.86
CA TYR A 150 -3.20 -17.36 0.13
C TYR A 150 -2.22 -16.54 0.96
#